data_AF-A0A812H1M8-F1
#
_entry.id   AF-A0A812H1M8-F1
#
_cell.length_a   1.000
_cell.length_b   1.000
_cell.length_c   1.000
_cell.angle_alpha   90.00
_cell.angle_beta   90.00
_cell.angle_gamma   90.00
#
_symmetry.space_group_name_H-M   'P 1'
#
loop_
_entity.id
_entity.type
_entity.pdbx_description
1 polymer ?
#
loop_
_entity_poly.entity_id
_entity_poly.type
_entity_poly.pdbx_seq_one_letter_code
_entity_poly.pdbx_strand_id
1 'polypeptide(L)'
;DIRRVQRQQGEAYCQLSDFLETFPVSWTLERQLKNYLKQTVKRVTLPSKREMATLLPDMLHGQLCSEALGAIVSPHQMFKGLMEKYPSFQRDLCVKGLEDWTLAPDEVLFSAGLSCQNMLFVAFNFVLYKRQGVVMQEERSRPSKVKTWTLRHGQSWNSQASPTPPPEVVSSKRETDFTLRIKPGHWLCEPCLWTDWRYLGQAVAGSSASLLCLNQSQLLHITAGHADISAELVIHARLFLNALNDIPVEELSDVQCLGFDGHGRARWQQNAHKDYTRKAAGQVKGLLDHNNLPTDLQLHRYMRELVKALGILIRGAPEGLRREVAKPFEGVWDFQDNSPLATPLKVEHLVFVLESLESLLLAGREVMGEVAVREINYDARRLIARTPLAK
;
A
#
# COMPACT_ATOMS: atom_id res chain seq x y z
N ASP A 1 12.43 -37.09 -8.66
CA ASP A 1 12.51 -38.48 -8.16
C ASP A 1 11.19 -38.85 -7.47
N ILE A 2 10.34 -39.62 -8.15
CA ILE A 2 9.00 -40.00 -7.67
C ILE A 2 9.07 -40.91 -6.43
N ARG A 3 10.12 -41.75 -6.34
CA ARG A 3 10.27 -42.71 -5.23
C ARG A 3 10.60 -42.01 -3.92
N ARG A 4 11.47 -41.00 -3.97
CA ARG A 4 11.79 -40.18 -2.79
C ARG A 4 10.55 -39.48 -2.25
N VAL A 5 9.74 -38.91 -3.14
CA VAL A 5 8.45 -38.28 -2.77
C VAL A 5 7.54 -39.32 -2.11
N GLN A 6 7.32 -40.48 -2.73
CA GLN A 6 6.49 -41.54 -2.13
C GLN A 6 6.99 -42.03 -0.76
N ARG A 7 8.31 -42.09 -0.55
CA ARG A 7 8.90 -42.45 0.73
C ARG A 7 8.63 -41.42 1.82
N GLN A 8 8.88 -40.13 1.53
CA GLN A 8 8.58 -39.03 2.47
C GLN A 8 7.09 -38.99 2.83
N GLN A 9 6.23 -39.40 1.92
CA GLN A 9 4.79 -39.49 2.15
C GLN A 9 4.41 -40.62 3.10
N GLY A 10 5.01 -41.81 2.90
CA GLY A 10 4.84 -42.92 3.83
C GLY A 10 5.30 -42.54 5.24
N GLU A 11 6.45 -41.88 5.35
CA GLU A 11 6.99 -41.40 6.62
C GLU A 11 6.07 -40.36 7.29
N ALA A 12 5.57 -39.36 6.56
CA ALA A 12 4.64 -38.37 7.11
C ALA A 12 3.30 -38.99 7.56
N TYR A 13 2.80 -39.99 6.84
CA TYR A 13 1.57 -40.69 7.22
C TYR A 13 1.76 -41.52 8.50
N CYS A 14 2.89 -42.23 8.62
CA CYS A 14 3.26 -42.95 9.84
C CYS A 14 3.37 -41.99 11.02
N GLN A 15 4.11 -40.89 10.87
CA GLN A 15 4.26 -39.88 11.94
C GLN A 15 2.93 -39.27 12.38
N LEU A 16 2.03 -38.97 11.45
CA LEU A 16 0.69 -38.49 11.81
C LEU A 16 -0.09 -39.58 12.57
N SER A 17 -0.05 -40.83 12.10
CA SER A 17 -0.70 -41.95 12.78
C SER A 17 -0.19 -42.10 14.21
N ASP A 18 1.13 -42.12 14.42
CA ASP A 18 1.74 -42.25 15.75
C ASP A 18 1.32 -41.09 16.68
N PHE A 19 1.25 -39.87 16.15
CA PHE A 19 0.78 -38.70 16.90
C PHE A 19 -0.70 -38.84 17.29
N LEU A 20 -1.57 -39.26 16.36
CA LEU A 20 -3.01 -39.42 16.63
C LEU A 20 -3.33 -40.61 17.55
N GLU A 21 -2.44 -41.60 17.64
CA GLU A 21 -2.52 -42.66 18.66
C GLU A 21 -2.14 -42.15 20.05
N THR A 22 -1.19 -41.21 20.12
CA THR A 22 -0.72 -40.64 21.39
C THR A 22 -1.68 -39.61 21.97
N PHE A 23 -2.33 -38.82 21.11
CA PHE A 23 -3.23 -37.75 21.53
C PHE A 23 -4.67 -38.06 21.12
N PRO A 24 -5.64 -38.11 22.06
CA PRO A 24 -7.03 -38.39 21.71
C PRO A 24 -7.59 -37.25 20.86
N VAL A 25 -7.86 -37.54 19.60
CA VAL A 25 -8.46 -36.60 18.65
C VAL A 25 -9.82 -37.14 18.19
N SER A 26 -10.76 -36.27 17.84
CA SER A 26 -12.03 -36.72 17.29
C SER A 26 -11.80 -37.43 15.94
N TRP A 27 -12.55 -38.51 15.70
CA TRP A 27 -12.46 -39.28 14.45
C TRP A 27 -12.68 -38.41 13.20
N THR A 28 -13.53 -37.38 13.30
CA THR A 28 -13.78 -36.42 12.23
C THR A 28 -12.51 -35.64 11.86
N LEU A 29 -11.76 -35.16 12.85
CA LEU A 29 -10.52 -34.41 12.63
C LEU A 29 -9.41 -35.34 12.12
N GLU A 30 -9.27 -36.55 12.67
CA GLU A 30 -8.36 -37.56 12.15
C GLU A 30 -8.61 -37.84 10.65
N ARG A 31 -9.88 -38.05 10.27
CA ARG A 31 -10.26 -38.28 8.87
C ARG A 31 -9.92 -37.08 7.99
N GLN A 32 -10.15 -35.86 8.47
CA GLN A 32 -9.78 -34.62 7.77
C GLN A 32 -8.27 -34.52 7.56
N LEU A 33 -7.46 -34.78 8.59
CA LEU A 33 -5.99 -34.76 8.52
C LEU A 33 -5.44 -35.81 7.55
N LYS A 34 -5.95 -37.05 7.62
CA LYS A 34 -5.58 -38.13 6.70
C LYS A 34 -5.98 -37.82 5.25
N ASN A 35 -7.16 -37.23 5.04
CA ASN A 35 -7.60 -36.80 3.71
C ASN A 35 -6.75 -35.64 3.18
N TYR A 36 -6.40 -34.68 4.03
CA TYR A 36 -5.53 -33.56 3.69
C TYR A 36 -4.19 -34.09 3.18
N LEU A 37 -3.49 -34.94 3.96
CA LEU A 37 -2.23 -35.55 3.52
C LEU A 37 -2.38 -36.25 2.18
N LYS A 38 -3.40 -37.11 2.00
CA LYS A 38 -3.63 -37.80 0.71
C LYS A 38 -3.80 -36.83 -0.47
N GLN A 39 -4.40 -35.65 -0.24
CA GLN A 39 -4.61 -34.64 -1.27
C GLN A 39 -3.34 -33.82 -1.57
N THR A 40 -2.56 -33.44 -0.55
CA THR A 40 -1.27 -32.76 -0.74
C THR A 40 -0.26 -33.66 -1.46
N VAL A 41 -0.34 -34.96 -1.23
CA VAL A 41 0.55 -35.99 -1.78
C VAL A 41 0.43 -36.22 -3.29
N LYS A 42 -0.77 -36.12 -3.86
CA LYS A 42 -0.98 -36.33 -5.30
C LYS A 42 -0.49 -35.17 -6.17
N ARG A 43 0.05 -34.12 -5.57
CA ARG A 43 0.39 -32.89 -6.28
C ARG A 43 1.86 -32.86 -6.61
N VAL A 44 2.14 -32.44 -7.84
CA VAL A 44 3.42 -31.81 -8.17
C VAL A 44 3.51 -30.59 -7.26
N THR A 45 4.22 -30.72 -6.15
CA THR A 45 4.58 -29.57 -5.32
C THR A 45 5.38 -28.65 -6.22
N LEU A 46 4.84 -27.46 -6.47
CA LEU A 46 5.62 -26.44 -7.15
C LEU A 46 6.88 -26.22 -6.30
N PRO A 47 8.07 -26.19 -6.92
CA PRO A 47 9.31 -25.96 -6.18
C PRO A 47 9.18 -24.67 -5.38
N SER A 48 9.38 -24.77 -4.07
CA SER A 48 9.35 -23.61 -3.20
C SER A 48 10.58 -22.74 -3.44
N LYS A 49 10.45 -21.44 -3.16
CA LYS A 49 11.57 -20.49 -3.21
C LYS A 49 12.75 -20.95 -2.33
N ARG A 50 12.46 -21.59 -1.19
CA ARG A 50 13.48 -22.15 -0.28
C ARG A 50 14.22 -23.32 -0.91
N GLU A 51 13.52 -24.23 -1.59
CA GLU A 51 14.17 -25.32 -2.32
C GLU A 51 15.05 -24.77 -3.45
N MET A 52 14.57 -23.77 -4.20
CA MET A 52 15.37 -23.13 -5.25
C MET A 52 16.64 -22.46 -4.71
N ALA A 53 16.58 -21.88 -3.51
CA ALA A 53 17.75 -21.30 -2.84
C ALA A 53 18.83 -22.35 -2.51
N THR A 54 18.45 -23.62 -2.29
CA THR A 54 19.44 -24.69 -2.04
C THR A 54 20.10 -25.24 -3.31
N LEU A 55 19.47 -25.02 -4.47
CA LEU A 55 19.94 -25.57 -5.75
C LEU A 55 20.73 -24.55 -6.57
N LEU A 56 20.47 -23.26 -6.37
CA LEU A 56 21.03 -22.18 -7.19
C LEU A 56 22.01 -21.35 -6.38
N PRO A 57 23.12 -20.86 -6.99
CA PRO A 57 23.91 -19.78 -6.41
C PRO A 57 23.07 -18.55 -6.10
N ASP A 58 23.37 -17.85 -5.00
CA ASP A 58 22.61 -16.69 -4.48
C ASP A 58 22.28 -15.65 -5.56
N MET A 59 23.21 -15.37 -6.47
CA MET A 59 23.02 -14.42 -7.56
C MET A 59 21.91 -14.86 -8.52
N LEU A 60 21.91 -16.14 -8.94
CA LEU A 60 20.91 -16.69 -9.86
C LEU A 60 19.56 -16.86 -9.17
N HIS A 61 19.56 -17.28 -7.90
CA HIS A 61 18.35 -17.32 -7.08
C HIS A 61 17.71 -15.93 -6.97
N GLY A 62 18.52 -14.89 -6.73
CA GLY A 62 18.05 -13.52 -6.66
C GLY A 62 17.45 -13.01 -7.97
N GLN A 63 18.08 -13.30 -9.11
CA GLN A 63 17.53 -12.95 -10.43
C GLN A 63 16.21 -13.67 -10.71
N LEU A 64 16.15 -15.00 -10.46
CA LEU A 64 14.94 -15.79 -10.63
C LEU A 64 13.78 -15.25 -9.78
N CYS A 65 14.03 -14.95 -8.51
CA CYS A 65 13.02 -14.40 -7.62
C CYS A 65 12.54 -13.02 -8.10
N SER A 66 13.45 -12.12 -8.46
CA SER A 66 13.10 -10.78 -8.96
C SER A 66 12.23 -10.84 -10.20
N GLU A 67 12.54 -11.73 -11.15
CA GLU A 67 11.80 -11.87 -12.41
C GLU A 67 10.44 -12.52 -12.19
N ALA A 68 10.40 -13.69 -11.54
CA ALA A 68 9.18 -14.46 -11.36
C ALA A 68 8.20 -13.77 -10.38
N LEU A 69 8.69 -13.31 -9.22
CA LEU A 69 7.85 -12.72 -8.18
C LEU A 69 7.58 -11.24 -8.43
N GLY A 70 8.52 -10.52 -9.06
CA GLY A 70 8.31 -9.13 -9.47
C GLY A 70 7.12 -8.98 -10.40
N ALA A 71 6.93 -9.91 -11.35
CA ALA A 71 5.76 -9.92 -12.22
C ALA A 71 4.43 -10.05 -11.45
N ILE A 72 4.40 -10.83 -10.36
CA ILE A 72 3.21 -11.05 -9.52
C ILE A 72 2.90 -9.81 -8.66
N VAL A 73 3.95 -9.13 -8.17
CA VAL A 73 3.82 -7.94 -7.29
C VAL A 73 3.61 -6.65 -8.09
N SER A 74 4.12 -6.57 -9.32
CA SER A 74 4.05 -5.38 -10.19
C SER A 74 2.64 -4.83 -10.50
N PRO A 75 1.53 -5.59 -10.42
CA PRO A 75 0.20 -5.01 -10.51
C PRO A 75 -0.13 -4.06 -9.36
N HIS A 76 0.54 -4.21 -8.21
CA HIS A 76 0.39 -3.33 -7.07
C HIS A 76 1.16 -2.01 -7.29
N GLN A 77 0.43 -0.92 -7.44
CA GLN A 77 0.99 0.35 -7.95
C GLN A 77 2.14 0.94 -7.10
N MET A 78 2.03 0.89 -5.77
CA MET A 78 3.11 1.34 -4.90
C MET A 78 4.38 0.51 -5.13
N PHE A 79 4.30 -0.81 -4.96
CA PHE A 79 5.45 -1.69 -5.15
C PHE A 79 6.00 -1.62 -6.57
N LYS A 80 5.15 -1.49 -7.60
CA LYS A 80 5.61 -1.25 -8.97
C LYS A 80 6.54 -0.04 -9.07
N GLY A 81 6.10 1.12 -8.58
CA GLY A 81 6.90 2.34 -8.60
C GLY A 81 8.22 2.20 -7.82
N LEU A 82 8.18 1.57 -6.65
CA LEU A 82 9.38 1.31 -5.85
C LEU A 82 10.34 0.33 -6.54
N MET A 83 9.84 -0.74 -7.17
CA MET A 83 10.66 -1.72 -7.86
C MET A 83 11.30 -1.15 -9.13
N GLU A 84 10.56 -0.34 -9.89
CA GLU A 84 11.08 0.35 -11.09
C GLU A 84 12.16 1.39 -10.71
N LYS A 85 11.94 2.13 -9.63
CA LYS A 85 12.87 3.17 -9.17
C LYS A 85 14.08 2.61 -8.43
N TYR A 86 13.91 1.51 -7.70
CA TYR A 86 14.95 0.92 -6.84
C TYR A 86 15.09 -0.60 -7.10
N PRO A 87 15.90 -1.02 -8.09
CA PRO A 87 16.07 -2.44 -8.42
C PRO A 87 16.61 -3.30 -7.25
N SER A 88 17.42 -2.71 -6.36
CA SER A 88 17.89 -3.40 -5.15
C SER A 88 16.74 -3.78 -4.23
N PHE A 89 15.74 -2.89 -4.10
CA PHE A 89 14.54 -3.16 -3.32
C PHE A 89 13.69 -4.26 -3.93
N GLN A 90 13.53 -4.29 -5.27
CA GLN A 90 12.84 -5.41 -5.92
C GLN A 90 13.49 -6.74 -5.55
N ARG A 91 14.83 -6.83 -5.63
CA ARG A 91 15.56 -8.05 -5.29
C ARG A 91 15.36 -8.42 -3.83
N ASP A 92 15.56 -7.49 -2.91
CA ASP A 92 15.43 -7.77 -1.47
C ASP A 92 13.97 -8.10 -1.08
N LEU A 93 12.98 -7.43 -1.65
CA LEU A 93 11.56 -7.75 -1.48
C LEU A 93 11.26 -9.18 -1.94
N CYS A 94 11.65 -9.53 -3.16
CA CYS A 94 11.36 -10.86 -3.73
C CYS A 94 12.12 -11.98 -3.02
N VAL A 95 13.37 -11.75 -2.61
CA VAL A 95 14.23 -12.78 -1.98
C VAL A 95 14.03 -12.88 -0.48
N LYS A 96 13.84 -11.77 0.24
CA LYS A 96 13.80 -11.74 1.71
C LYS A 96 12.43 -11.40 2.27
N GLY A 97 11.62 -10.64 1.52
CA GLY A 97 10.35 -10.11 2.00
C GLY A 97 9.17 -11.04 1.80
N LEU A 98 9.14 -11.75 0.67
CA LEU A 98 8.00 -12.59 0.32
C LEU A 98 8.19 -14.03 0.80
N GLU A 99 7.20 -14.56 1.51
CA GLU A 99 7.14 -15.97 1.91
C GLU A 99 6.10 -16.73 1.08
N ASP A 100 6.44 -17.95 0.66
CA ASP A 100 5.51 -18.80 -0.08
C ASP A 100 4.46 -19.42 0.85
N TRP A 101 3.19 -19.36 0.46
CA TRP A 101 2.11 -20.07 1.14
C TRP A 101 1.27 -20.85 0.13
N THR A 102 1.32 -22.18 0.23
CA THR A 102 0.56 -23.08 -0.65
C THR A 102 -0.68 -23.61 0.07
N LEU A 103 -1.77 -23.75 -0.68
CA LEU A 103 -3.08 -24.13 -0.15
C LEU A 103 -3.67 -25.31 -0.91
N ALA A 104 -4.29 -26.21 -0.17
CA ALA A 104 -5.19 -27.21 -0.71
C ALA A 104 -6.50 -26.56 -1.19
N PRO A 105 -7.26 -27.20 -2.11
CA PRO A 105 -8.58 -26.73 -2.46
C PRO A 105 -9.47 -26.78 -1.22
N ASP A 106 -10.38 -25.83 -1.14
CA ASP A 106 -11.32 -25.69 -0.04
C ASP A 106 -10.67 -25.38 1.32
N GLU A 107 -9.34 -25.20 1.35
CA GLU A 107 -8.61 -24.76 2.54
C GLU A 107 -8.94 -23.30 2.83
N VAL A 108 -9.31 -23.04 4.09
CA VAL A 108 -9.62 -21.70 4.57
C VAL A 108 -8.32 -20.97 4.81
N LEU A 109 -8.09 -19.87 4.10
CA LEU A 109 -6.93 -18.99 4.32
C LEU A 109 -7.10 -18.26 5.65
N PHE A 110 -8.25 -17.61 5.81
CA PHE A 110 -8.58 -16.84 6.99
C PHE A 110 -10.10 -16.71 7.14
N SER A 111 -10.52 -16.39 8.37
CA SER A 111 -11.90 -16.14 8.75
C SER A 111 -12.03 -14.75 9.38
N ALA A 112 -13.22 -14.17 9.26
CA ALA A 112 -13.50 -12.83 9.76
C ALA A 112 -13.24 -12.71 11.27
N GLY A 113 -12.76 -11.55 11.69
CA GLY A 113 -12.49 -11.19 13.09
C GLY A 113 -11.10 -11.59 13.61
N LEU A 114 -10.37 -12.47 12.92
CA LEU A 114 -8.99 -12.82 13.28
C LEU A 114 -8.03 -11.68 12.92
N SER A 115 -6.95 -11.53 13.70
CA SER A 115 -5.90 -10.55 13.40
C SER A 115 -5.19 -10.91 12.09
N CYS A 116 -5.01 -9.91 11.24
CA CYS A 116 -4.30 -10.03 9.98
C CYS A 116 -2.89 -9.44 10.13
N GLN A 117 -1.87 -10.22 9.78
CA GLN A 117 -0.46 -9.82 9.87
C GLN A 117 0.25 -9.82 8.52
N ASN A 118 -0.40 -10.39 7.50
CA ASN A 118 0.20 -10.64 6.19
C ASN A 118 -0.69 -10.06 5.09
N MET A 119 -0.10 -9.21 4.27
CA MET A 119 -0.61 -8.90 2.95
C MET A 119 -0.35 -10.10 2.04
N LEU A 120 -1.33 -10.46 1.22
CA LEU A 120 -1.28 -11.69 0.42
C LEU A 120 -1.37 -11.35 -1.06
N PHE A 121 -0.46 -11.89 -1.88
CA PHE A 121 -0.54 -11.84 -3.33
C PHE A 121 -0.89 -13.22 -3.88
N VAL A 122 -1.86 -13.31 -4.78
CA VAL A 122 -2.17 -14.57 -5.46
C VAL A 122 -1.12 -14.80 -6.55
N ALA A 123 -0.29 -15.82 -6.39
CA ALA A 123 0.75 -16.18 -7.35
C ALA A 123 0.23 -17.19 -8.39
N PHE A 124 -0.56 -18.17 -7.94
CA PHE A 124 -1.06 -19.24 -8.80
C PHE A 124 -2.50 -19.60 -8.45
N ASN A 125 -3.29 -19.93 -9.49
CA ASN A 125 -4.71 -20.26 -9.39
C ASN A 125 -5.55 -19.14 -8.74
N PHE A 126 -6.53 -19.45 -7.88
CA PHE A 126 -7.49 -18.44 -7.41
C PHE A 126 -7.99 -18.71 -5.99
N VAL A 127 -8.39 -17.61 -5.36
CA VAL A 127 -9.01 -17.58 -4.03
C VAL A 127 -10.45 -17.09 -4.16
N LEU A 128 -11.35 -17.66 -3.37
CA LEU A 128 -12.72 -17.20 -3.21
C LEU A 128 -12.79 -16.41 -1.91
N TYR A 129 -13.15 -15.13 -2.00
CA TYR A 129 -13.33 -14.25 -0.86
C TYR A 129 -14.78 -13.86 -0.70
N LYS A 130 -15.26 -13.80 0.53
CA LYS A 130 -16.62 -13.40 0.86
C LYS A 130 -16.59 -12.55 2.12
N ARG A 131 -17.12 -11.33 2.03
CA ARG A 131 -17.00 -10.35 3.11
C ARG A 131 -17.87 -10.70 4.32
N GLN A 132 -19.13 -11.04 4.10
CA GLN A 132 -20.03 -11.44 5.19
C GLN A 132 -20.41 -12.91 5.01
N GLY A 133 -20.52 -13.64 6.12
CA GLY A 133 -20.89 -15.05 6.09
C GLY A 133 -19.76 -16.01 5.68
N VAL A 134 -20.17 -17.23 5.33
CA VAL A 134 -19.26 -18.35 5.00
C VAL A 134 -19.33 -18.65 3.52
N VAL A 135 -18.19 -18.95 2.89
CA VAL A 135 -18.12 -19.43 1.51
C VAL A 135 -18.71 -20.83 1.44
N MET A 136 -19.85 -20.98 0.75
CA MET A 136 -20.62 -22.22 0.71
C MET A 136 -20.00 -23.25 -0.24
N GLN A 137 -20.19 -24.54 0.02
CA GLN A 137 -19.62 -25.64 -0.78
C GLN A 137 -20.05 -25.60 -2.26
N GLU A 138 -21.26 -25.11 -2.55
CA GLU A 138 -21.75 -24.94 -3.92
C GLU A 138 -20.93 -23.91 -4.72
N GLU A 139 -20.57 -22.80 -4.08
CA GLU A 139 -19.75 -21.73 -4.67
C GLU A 139 -18.33 -22.24 -4.96
N ARG A 140 -17.81 -23.10 -4.08
CA ARG A 140 -16.52 -23.78 -4.26
C ARG A 140 -16.54 -24.76 -5.44
N SER A 141 -17.63 -25.51 -5.56
CA SER A 141 -17.80 -26.54 -6.60
C SER A 141 -18.06 -25.94 -8.00
N ARG A 142 -18.55 -24.69 -8.09
CA ARG A 142 -18.92 -24.02 -9.35
C ARG A 142 -18.30 -22.61 -9.47
N PRO A 143 -16.96 -22.49 -9.50
CA PRO A 143 -16.27 -21.19 -9.44
C PRO A 143 -16.44 -20.32 -10.69
N SER A 144 -17.00 -20.84 -11.78
CA SER A 144 -17.31 -20.07 -13.00
C SER A 144 -18.54 -19.18 -12.84
N LYS A 145 -19.43 -19.48 -11.89
CA LYS A 145 -20.63 -18.67 -11.61
C LYS A 145 -20.34 -17.50 -10.67
N VAL A 146 -19.18 -17.52 -10.01
CA VAL A 146 -18.75 -16.50 -9.06
C VAL A 146 -18.24 -15.28 -9.81
N LYS A 147 -18.62 -14.08 -9.34
CA LYS A 147 -18.12 -12.83 -9.90
C LYS A 147 -16.60 -12.81 -9.78
N THR A 148 -15.94 -12.79 -10.93
CA THR A 148 -14.49 -12.63 -10.96
C THR A 148 -14.16 -11.20 -10.56
N TRP A 149 -13.23 -11.03 -9.63
CA TRP A 149 -12.61 -9.73 -9.43
C TRP A 149 -11.84 -9.40 -10.70
N THR A 150 -12.39 -8.48 -11.46
CA THR A 150 -11.65 -7.80 -12.50
C THR A 150 -11.21 -6.48 -11.91
N LEU A 151 -9.89 -6.27 -11.86
CA LEU A 151 -9.35 -4.94 -11.66
C LEU A 151 -9.99 -4.08 -12.76
N ARG A 152 -10.93 -3.20 -12.40
CA ARG A 152 -11.58 -2.33 -13.39
C ARG A 152 -10.55 -1.32 -13.87
N HIS A 153 -9.75 -1.70 -14.87
CA HIS A 153 -8.94 -0.76 -15.61
C HIS A 153 -9.89 0.17 -16.38
N GLY A 154 -10.17 1.35 -15.82
CA GLY A 154 -10.70 2.49 -16.56
C GLY A 154 -12.23 2.60 -16.74
N GLN A 155 -13.06 1.90 -15.95
CA GLN A 155 -14.50 2.23 -15.93
C GLN A 155 -14.83 3.22 -14.81
N SER A 156 -14.87 4.51 -15.19
CA SER A 156 -15.52 5.58 -14.44
C SER A 156 -16.91 5.12 -13.96
N TRP A 157 -17.18 5.23 -12.65
CA TRP A 157 -18.47 4.91 -12.05
C TRP A 157 -19.64 5.78 -12.56
N ASN A 158 -19.37 6.82 -13.36
CA ASN A 158 -20.37 7.80 -13.78
C ASN A 158 -21.03 7.53 -15.16
N SER A 159 -20.80 6.39 -15.83
CA SER A 159 -21.34 6.17 -17.19
C SER A 159 -22.55 5.23 -17.30
N GLN A 160 -23.23 4.90 -16.20
CA GLN A 160 -24.58 4.29 -16.26
C GLN A 160 -25.65 5.31 -15.85
N ALA A 161 -25.89 6.30 -16.70
CA ALA A 161 -27.09 7.11 -16.65
C ALA A 161 -27.83 6.98 -17.99
N SER A 162 -28.55 5.86 -18.16
CA SER A 162 -29.69 5.83 -19.07
C SER A 162 -30.93 6.21 -18.25
N PRO A 163 -31.68 7.25 -18.63
CA PRO A 163 -32.88 7.64 -17.91
C PRO A 163 -33.97 6.58 -18.14
N THR A 164 -34.41 5.91 -17.08
CA THR A 164 -35.59 5.03 -17.08
C THR A 164 -36.45 5.30 -15.82
N PRO A 165 -37.77 5.00 -15.87
CA PRO A 165 -38.88 5.74 -15.23
C PRO A 165 -39.03 5.55 -13.70
N PRO A 166 -39.96 6.29 -13.03
CA PRO A 166 -39.98 6.51 -11.57
C PRO A 166 -40.50 5.28 -10.78
N PRO A 167 -40.36 5.29 -9.44
CA PRO A 167 -40.08 4.09 -8.66
C PRO A 167 -41.34 3.35 -8.22
N GLU A 168 -41.42 2.05 -8.56
CA GLU A 168 -42.22 1.11 -7.78
C GLU A 168 -41.49 0.76 -6.47
N VAL A 169 -42.28 0.69 -5.40
CA VAL A 169 -41.90 0.45 -4.01
C VAL A 169 -40.83 -0.63 -3.87
N VAL A 170 -39.60 -0.18 -3.58
CA VAL A 170 -38.40 -1.01 -3.50
C VAL A 170 -38.45 -1.83 -2.20
N SER A 171 -38.87 -3.09 -2.36
CA SER A 171 -38.54 -4.18 -1.45
C SER A 171 -37.06 -4.10 -1.06
N SER A 172 -36.79 -4.10 0.24
CA SER A 172 -35.46 -4.16 0.86
C SER A 172 -34.67 -5.36 0.30
N LYS A 173 -34.06 -5.15 -0.85
CA LYS A 173 -33.20 -6.12 -1.54
C LYS A 173 -31.98 -6.30 -0.65
N ARG A 174 -32.02 -7.36 0.16
CA ARG A 174 -30.90 -7.86 0.96
C ARG A 174 -29.63 -7.73 0.13
N GLU A 175 -28.80 -6.81 0.57
CA GLU A 175 -27.55 -6.45 -0.08
C GLU A 175 -26.73 -7.73 -0.21
N THR A 176 -26.54 -8.10 -1.46
CA THR A 176 -26.31 -9.48 -1.88
C THR A 176 -24.94 -9.95 -1.44
N ASP A 177 -24.98 -11.09 -0.77
CA ASP A 177 -23.87 -11.87 -0.24
C ASP A 177 -22.97 -12.41 -1.37
N PHE A 178 -22.17 -11.55 -1.99
CA PHE A 178 -21.38 -11.91 -3.17
C PHE A 178 -20.02 -12.51 -2.79
N THR A 179 -19.78 -13.74 -3.25
CA THR A 179 -18.44 -14.30 -3.31
C THR A 179 -17.66 -13.70 -4.49
N LEU A 180 -16.40 -13.41 -4.25
CA LEU A 180 -15.46 -12.79 -5.17
C LEU A 180 -14.33 -13.75 -5.51
N ARG A 181 -14.06 -13.95 -6.80
CA ARG A 181 -12.94 -14.76 -7.26
C ARG A 181 -11.71 -13.90 -7.56
N ILE A 182 -10.67 -14.08 -6.76
CA ILE A 182 -9.39 -13.36 -6.81
C ILE A 182 -8.38 -14.20 -7.60
N LYS A 183 -7.78 -13.61 -8.63
CA LYS A 183 -6.92 -14.26 -9.63
C LYS A 183 -5.44 -13.95 -9.39
N PRO A 184 -4.51 -14.63 -10.08
CA PRO A 184 -3.09 -14.34 -9.97
C PRO A 184 -2.78 -12.88 -10.32
N GLY A 185 -1.83 -12.28 -9.60
CA GLY A 185 -1.45 -10.88 -9.69
C GLY A 185 -2.32 -9.91 -8.87
N HIS A 186 -3.38 -10.40 -8.23
CA HIS A 186 -4.18 -9.61 -7.30
C HIS A 186 -3.71 -9.82 -5.86
N TRP A 187 -4.06 -8.89 -4.97
CA TRP A 187 -3.68 -8.94 -3.57
C TRP A 187 -4.87 -8.77 -2.63
N LEU A 188 -4.65 -9.14 -1.37
CA LEU A 188 -5.56 -8.96 -0.25
C LEU A 188 -4.81 -8.38 0.95
N CYS A 189 -5.56 -7.77 1.84
CA CYS A 189 -5.14 -7.38 3.18
C CYS A 189 -3.98 -6.38 3.24
N GLU A 190 -3.86 -5.49 2.25
CA GLU A 190 -2.90 -4.37 2.32
C GLU A 190 -2.97 -3.55 3.62
N PRO A 191 -4.16 -3.26 4.23
CA PRO A 191 -4.21 -2.47 5.45
C PRO A 191 -3.36 -3.00 6.61
N CYS A 192 -3.12 -4.31 6.70
CA CYS A 192 -2.32 -4.89 7.78
C CYS A 192 -0.84 -4.47 7.78
N LEU A 193 -0.35 -3.91 6.66
CA LEU A 193 1.00 -3.35 6.60
C LEU A 193 1.10 -2.00 7.34
N TRP A 194 -0.03 -1.29 7.49
CA TRP A 194 -0.07 0.11 7.92
C TRP A 194 -0.76 0.32 9.26
N THR A 195 -1.69 -0.55 9.64
CA THR A 195 -2.47 -0.47 10.87
C THR A 195 -2.83 -1.86 11.38
N ASP A 196 -3.26 -1.92 12.65
CA ASP A 196 -3.86 -3.13 13.20
C ASP A 196 -5.12 -3.50 12.42
N TRP A 197 -5.03 -4.56 11.63
CA TRP A 197 -6.12 -5.03 10.78
C TRP A 197 -6.66 -6.36 11.30
N ARG A 198 -7.98 -6.52 11.19
CA ARG A 198 -8.66 -7.80 11.39
C ARG A 198 -9.35 -8.16 10.09
N TYR A 199 -9.27 -9.43 9.71
CA TYR A 199 -9.96 -9.90 8.51
C TYR A 199 -11.44 -9.55 8.59
N LEU A 200 -11.95 -8.91 7.56
CA LEU A 200 -13.34 -8.48 7.48
C LEU A 200 -14.23 -9.57 6.90
N GLY A 201 -13.66 -10.50 6.15
CA GLY A 201 -14.36 -11.63 5.56
C GLY A 201 -13.66 -12.97 5.69
N GLN A 202 -14.14 -13.94 4.92
CA GLN A 202 -13.55 -15.26 4.79
C GLN A 202 -12.94 -15.43 3.40
N ALA A 203 -11.73 -15.98 3.35
CA ALA A 203 -11.08 -16.38 2.12
C ALA A 203 -10.81 -17.89 2.13
N VAL A 204 -11.10 -18.54 1.01
CA VAL A 204 -10.95 -19.98 0.81
C VAL A 204 -10.27 -20.24 -0.54
N ALA A 205 -9.34 -21.18 -0.59
CA ALA A 205 -8.74 -21.59 -1.85
C ALA A 205 -9.80 -22.29 -2.72
N GLY A 206 -10.09 -21.76 -3.91
CA GLY A 206 -11.04 -22.42 -4.82
C GLY A 206 -10.43 -23.59 -5.60
N SER A 207 -9.10 -23.68 -5.60
CA SER A 207 -8.32 -24.82 -6.11
C SER A 207 -6.97 -24.86 -5.38
N SER A 208 -6.00 -25.64 -5.87
CA SER A 208 -4.61 -25.57 -5.40
C SER A 208 -4.03 -24.18 -5.63
N ALA A 209 -4.05 -23.31 -4.63
CA ALA A 209 -3.55 -21.94 -4.76
C ALA A 209 -2.12 -21.82 -4.21
N SER A 210 -1.35 -20.90 -4.79
CA SER A 210 -0.09 -20.44 -4.20
C SER A 210 -0.19 -18.94 -4.00
N LEU A 211 0.25 -18.48 -2.82
CA LEU A 211 0.26 -17.09 -2.40
C LEU A 211 1.69 -16.67 -2.04
N LEU A 212 1.95 -15.37 -2.15
CA LEU A 212 3.12 -14.73 -1.54
C LEU A 212 2.64 -13.88 -0.37
N CYS A 213 3.25 -14.07 0.79
CA CYS A 213 2.94 -13.33 2.00
C CYS A 213 3.99 -12.26 2.24
N LEU A 214 3.55 -11.05 2.57
CA LEU A 214 4.39 -9.96 3.02
C LEU A 214 3.87 -9.46 4.36
N ASN A 215 4.68 -9.54 5.41
CA ASN A 215 4.35 -8.94 6.70
C ASN A 215 5.06 -7.60 6.93
N GLN A 216 4.56 -6.85 7.92
CA GLN A 216 5.09 -5.54 8.27
C GLN A 216 6.58 -5.61 8.69
N SER A 217 6.96 -6.61 9.48
CA SER A 217 8.33 -6.74 10.00
C SER A 217 9.36 -6.99 8.89
N GLN A 218 9.00 -7.80 7.89
CA GLN A 218 9.80 -8.08 6.69
C GLN A 218 9.96 -6.81 5.85
N LEU A 219 8.86 -6.08 5.61
CA LEU A 219 8.91 -4.85 4.83
C LEU A 219 9.79 -3.78 5.51
N LEU A 220 9.67 -3.63 6.83
CA LEU A 220 10.53 -2.73 7.59
C LEU A 220 11.99 -3.17 7.58
N HIS A 221 12.25 -4.48 7.73
CA HIS A 221 13.61 -5.02 7.67
C HIS A 221 14.30 -4.73 6.34
N ILE A 222 13.59 -4.94 5.23
CA ILE A 222 14.10 -4.67 3.87
C ILE A 222 14.39 -3.19 3.67
N THR A 223 13.58 -2.31 4.26
CA THR A 223 13.70 -0.86 4.02
C THR A 223 14.57 -0.14 5.03
N ALA A 224 15.00 -0.78 6.11
CA ALA A 224 15.84 -0.19 7.16
C ALA A 224 17.16 0.41 6.63
N GLY A 225 17.70 -0.11 5.52
CA GLY A 225 18.91 0.41 4.87
C GLY A 225 18.68 1.46 3.79
N HIS A 226 17.42 1.83 3.51
CA HIS A 226 17.03 2.64 2.35
C HIS A 226 16.12 3.79 2.75
N ALA A 227 16.71 4.90 3.22
CA ALA A 227 15.97 6.07 3.70
C ALA A 227 14.94 6.60 2.70
N ASP A 228 15.29 6.68 1.42
CA ASP A 228 14.39 7.16 0.36
C ASP A 228 13.16 6.27 0.21
N ILE A 229 13.34 4.94 0.28
CA ILE A 229 12.24 3.97 0.19
C ILE A 229 11.36 4.05 1.43
N SER A 230 11.97 4.14 2.63
CA SER A 230 11.22 4.32 3.87
C SER A 230 10.37 5.59 3.85
N ALA A 231 10.90 6.70 3.33
CA ALA A 231 10.16 7.95 3.19
C ALA A 231 8.95 7.76 2.26
N GLU A 232 9.13 7.14 1.09
CA GLU A 232 8.04 6.85 0.16
C GLU A 232 6.98 5.91 0.75
N LEU A 233 7.38 4.88 1.50
CA LEU A 233 6.45 3.98 2.20
C LEU A 233 5.66 4.70 3.29
N VAL A 234 6.31 5.54 4.10
CA VAL A 234 5.62 6.33 5.15
C VAL A 234 4.60 7.26 4.52
N ILE A 235 4.95 7.87 3.38
CA ILE A 235 4.02 8.71 2.64
C ILE A 235 2.84 7.89 2.12
N HIS A 236 3.09 6.76 1.46
CA HIS A 236 2.03 5.86 0.98
C HIS A 236 1.13 5.41 2.14
N ALA A 237 1.69 4.95 3.26
CA ALA A 237 0.96 4.51 4.43
C ALA A 237 0.01 5.60 4.96
N ARG A 238 0.48 6.85 5.06
CA ARG A 238 -0.36 7.99 5.49
C ARG A 238 -1.50 8.26 4.52
N LEU A 239 -1.22 8.26 3.22
CA LEU A 239 -2.23 8.48 2.19
C LEU A 239 -3.27 7.34 2.20
N PHE A 240 -2.80 6.11 2.30
CA PHE A 240 -3.64 4.92 2.40
C PHE A 240 -4.55 4.99 3.62
N LEU A 241 -4.00 5.28 4.81
CA LEU A 241 -4.78 5.36 6.05
C LEU A 241 -5.80 6.51 6.04
N ASN A 242 -5.44 7.66 5.47
CA ASN A 242 -6.41 8.75 5.30
C ASN A 242 -7.58 8.31 4.40
N ALA A 243 -7.27 7.71 3.24
CA ALA A 243 -8.32 7.19 2.35
C ALA A 243 -9.14 6.08 3.01
N LEU A 244 -8.51 5.21 3.80
CA LEU A 244 -9.15 4.13 4.53
C LEU A 244 -10.14 4.67 5.58
N ASN A 245 -9.78 5.73 6.30
CA ASN A 245 -10.62 6.37 7.31
C ASN A 245 -11.83 7.12 6.71
N ASP A 246 -11.76 7.52 5.44
CA ASP A 246 -12.87 8.16 4.73
C ASP A 246 -13.91 7.14 4.21
N ILE A 247 -13.60 5.84 4.22
CA ILE A 247 -14.50 4.77 3.78
C ILE A 247 -15.41 4.37 4.94
N PRO A 248 -16.75 4.32 4.76
CA PRO A 248 -17.67 3.81 5.77
C PRO A 248 -17.30 2.39 6.21
N VAL A 249 -17.50 2.05 7.48
CA VAL A 249 -17.12 0.74 8.05
C VAL A 249 -17.81 -0.42 7.28
N GLU A 250 -19.06 -0.20 6.90
CA GLU A 250 -19.89 -1.05 6.06
C GLU A 250 -19.46 -1.13 4.60
N GLU A 251 -18.38 -0.46 4.19
CA GLU A 251 -17.74 -0.60 2.87
C GLU A 251 -16.31 -1.14 2.95
N LEU A 252 -15.72 -1.24 4.15
CA LEU A 252 -14.37 -1.78 4.33
C LEU A 252 -14.26 -3.25 3.87
N SER A 253 -13.17 -3.62 3.20
CA SER A 253 -12.98 -4.99 2.67
C SER A 253 -11.51 -5.41 2.68
N ASP A 254 -11.25 -6.71 2.86
CA ASP A 254 -9.90 -7.26 2.74
C ASP A 254 -9.36 -7.22 1.30
N VAL A 255 -10.24 -7.06 0.30
CA VAL A 255 -9.86 -7.05 -1.13
C VAL A 255 -9.94 -5.63 -1.69
N GLN A 256 -9.64 -4.64 -0.85
CA GLN A 256 -9.79 -3.23 -1.22
C GLN A 256 -8.95 -2.86 -2.44
N CYS A 257 -9.65 -2.75 -3.56
CA CYS A 257 -9.38 -1.78 -4.59
C CYS A 257 -9.74 -0.42 -4.00
N LEU A 258 -8.78 0.28 -3.40
CA LEU A 258 -8.82 1.73 -3.60
C LEU A 258 -8.81 1.86 -5.12
N GLY A 259 -9.92 2.34 -5.69
CA GLY A 259 -10.08 2.68 -7.11
C GLY A 259 -9.16 3.84 -7.47
N PHE A 260 -7.87 3.65 -7.23
CA PHE A 260 -6.80 4.36 -7.89
C PHE A 260 -6.63 3.72 -9.26
N ASP A 261 -7.70 3.58 -10.05
CA ASP A 261 -7.53 3.73 -11.48
C ASP A 261 -6.66 4.99 -11.67
N GLY A 262 -5.59 4.93 -12.48
CA GLY A 262 -4.47 5.89 -12.41
C GLY A 262 -4.87 7.38 -12.42
N HIS A 263 -6.09 7.71 -12.87
CA HIS A 263 -6.73 9.02 -12.74
C HIS A 263 -7.15 9.39 -11.31
N GLY A 264 -7.72 8.46 -10.55
CA GLY A 264 -7.97 8.59 -9.12
C GLY A 264 -6.68 8.83 -8.36
N ARG A 265 -5.57 8.18 -8.74
CA ARG A 265 -4.26 8.39 -8.10
C ARG A 265 -3.75 9.81 -8.33
N ALA A 266 -3.74 10.29 -9.57
CA ALA A 266 -3.37 11.66 -9.88
C ALA A 266 -4.27 12.67 -9.17
N ARG A 267 -5.60 12.47 -9.19
CA ARG A 267 -6.57 13.36 -8.55
C ARG A 267 -6.49 13.33 -7.02
N TRP A 268 -6.30 12.18 -6.38
CA TRP A 268 -6.17 12.05 -4.93
C TRP A 268 -4.78 12.42 -4.43
N GLN A 269 -3.69 12.10 -5.14
CA GLN A 269 -2.37 12.61 -4.81
C GLN A 269 -2.37 14.13 -4.92
N GLN A 270 -2.99 14.69 -5.97
CA GLN A 270 -3.16 16.12 -6.12
C GLN A 270 -4.06 16.69 -5.03
N ASN A 271 -5.19 16.07 -4.68
CA ASN A 271 -6.13 16.53 -3.64
C ASN A 271 -5.57 16.40 -2.23
N ALA A 272 -4.88 15.31 -1.89
CA ALA A 272 -4.20 15.15 -0.61
C ALA A 272 -3.06 16.16 -0.47
N HIS A 273 -2.38 16.50 -1.58
CA HIS A 273 -1.44 17.61 -1.63
C HIS A 273 -2.15 18.95 -1.40
N LYS A 274 -3.27 19.21 -2.11
CA LYS A 274 -4.08 20.43 -1.94
C LYS A 274 -4.57 20.56 -0.50
N ASP A 275 -5.11 19.50 0.08
CA ASP A 275 -5.66 19.51 1.43
C ASP A 275 -4.55 19.62 2.49
N TYR A 276 -3.38 19.05 2.23
CA TYR A 276 -2.23 19.21 3.12
C TYR A 276 -1.68 20.65 3.08
N THR A 277 -1.52 21.23 1.89
CA THR A 277 -1.07 22.62 1.72
C THR A 277 -2.11 23.59 2.29
N ARG A 278 -3.40 23.38 2.00
CA ARG A 278 -4.51 24.14 2.58
C ARG A 278 -4.53 24.05 4.11
N LYS A 279 -4.29 22.87 4.71
CA LYS A 279 -4.19 22.73 6.17
C LYS A 279 -2.97 23.46 6.74
N ALA A 280 -1.83 23.45 6.05
CA ALA A 280 -0.64 24.18 6.48
C ALA A 280 -0.87 25.70 6.41
N ALA A 281 -1.39 26.19 5.28
CA ALA A 281 -1.76 27.59 5.09
C ALA A 281 -2.81 28.04 6.12
N GLY A 282 -3.82 27.20 6.38
CA GLY A 282 -4.85 27.45 7.40
C GLY A 282 -4.30 27.52 8.83
N GLN A 283 -3.31 26.69 9.18
CA GLN A 283 -2.63 26.77 10.48
C GLN A 283 -1.83 28.07 10.62
N VAL A 284 -1.09 28.47 9.59
CA VAL A 284 -0.35 29.74 9.58
C VAL A 284 -1.33 30.90 9.68
N LYS A 285 -2.40 30.92 8.88
CA LYS A 285 -3.45 31.93 8.93
C LYS A 285 -4.14 32.02 10.29
N GLY A 286 -4.46 30.87 10.89
CA GLY A 286 -5.02 30.81 12.24
C GLY A 286 -4.09 31.44 13.29
N LEU A 287 -2.78 31.23 13.19
CA LEU A 287 -1.81 31.90 14.08
C LEU A 287 -1.78 33.42 13.89
N LEU A 288 -1.97 33.90 12.67
CA LEU A 288 -2.07 35.33 12.35
C LEU A 288 -3.36 35.96 12.89
N ASP A 289 -4.50 35.27 12.74
CA ASP A 289 -5.81 35.75 13.22
C ASP A 289 -5.86 35.89 14.76
N HIS A 290 -5.03 35.15 15.49
CA HIS A 290 -4.92 35.23 16.95
C HIS A 290 -3.91 36.30 17.43
N ASN A 291 -3.42 37.18 16.55
CA ASN A 291 -2.43 38.24 16.86
C ASN A 291 -1.10 37.74 17.46
N ASN A 292 -0.81 36.45 17.38
CA ASN A 292 0.50 35.89 17.71
C ASN A 292 1.45 36.08 16.53
N LEU A 293 1.69 37.34 16.17
CA LEU A 293 2.58 37.69 15.08
C LEU A 293 4.00 37.25 15.45
N PRO A 294 4.70 36.49 14.57
CA PRO A 294 6.10 36.20 14.78
C PRO A 294 6.89 37.50 14.86
N THR A 295 7.81 37.59 15.83
CA THR A 295 8.81 38.67 15.86
C THR A 295 9.63 38.65 14.57
N ASP A 296 10.18 39.80 14.16
CA ASP A 296 11.01 39.91 12.96
C ASP A 296 12.12 38.85 12.92
N LEU A 297 12.73 38.55 14.08
CA LEU A 297 13.75 37.52 14.21
C LEU A 297 13.22 36.11 13.94
N GLN A 298 12.02 35.78 14.43
CA GLN A 298 11.37 34.50 14.16
C GLN A 298 10.99 34.39 12.68
N LEU A 299 10.53 35.47 12.08
CA LEU A 299 10.18 35.51 10.66
C LEU A 299 11.41 35.28 9.77
N HIS A 300 12.52 35.93 10.07
CA HIS A 300 13.79 35.72 9.39
C HIS A 300 14.31 34.29 9.55
N ARG A 301 14.21 33.73 10.77
CA ARG A 301 14.59 32.34 11.02
C ARG A 301 13.74 31.37 10.22
N TYR A 302 12.43 31.61 10.18
CA TYR A 302 11.50 30.78 9.42
C TYR A 302 11.80 30.82 7.92
N MET A 303 11.96 32.04 7.37
CA MET A 303 12.27 32.23 5.96
C MET A 303 13.59 31.57 5.56
N ARG A 304 14.63 31.72 6.38
CA ARG A 304 15.95 31.09 6.15
C ARG A 304 15.85 29.58 6.02
N GLU A 305 15.10 28.96 6.91
CA GLU A 305 15.01 27.50 6.94
C GLU A 305 14.06 26.96 5.87
N LEU A 306 13.00 27.70 5.53
CA LEU A 306 12.15 27.41 4.38
C LEU A 306 12.97 27.42 3.08
N VAL A 307 13.75 28.47 2.84
CA VAL A 307 14.63 28.59 1.66
C VAL A 307 15.70 27.49 1.65
N LYS A 308 16.27 27.17 2.82
CA LYS A 308 17.23 26.06 2.95
C LYS A 308 16.61 24.72 2.58
N ALA A 309 15.41 24.42 3.08
CA ALA A 309 14.69 23.19 2.75
C ALA A 309 14.38 23.14 1.25
N LEU A 310 13.79 24.21 0.69
CA LEU A 310 13.52 24.33 -0.75
C LEU A 310 14.80 24.13 -1.59
N GLY A 311 15.91 24.75 -1.20
CA GLY A 311 17.20 24.64 -1.89
C GLY A 311 17.81 23.24 -1.87
N ILE A 312 17.63 22.49 -0.78
CA ILE A 312 18.01 21.05 -0.73
C ILE A 312 17.15 20.26 -1.73
N LEU A 313 15.87 20.61 -1.83
CA LEU A 313 14.88 19.79 -2.51
C LEU A 313 14.82 20.00 -4.01
N ILE A 314 15.16 21.19 -4.47
CA ILE A 314 15.34 21.49 -5.89
C ILE A 314 16.80 21.31 -6.35
N ARG A 315 17.67 20.71 -5.52
CA ARG A 315 19.06 20.46 -5.89
C ARG A 315 19.12 19.48 -7.07
N GLY A 316 19.67 19.95 -8.19
CA GLY A 316 19.74 19.17 -9.44
C GLY A 316 18.51 19.31 -10.35
N ALA A 317 17.50 20.09 -9.95
CA ALA A 317 16.36 20.39 -10.80
C ALA A 317 16.73 21.33 -11.97
N PRO A 318 15.98 21.30 -13.09
CA PRO A 318 16.19 22.21 -14.21
C PRO A 318 16.17 23.68 -13.78
N GLU A 319 16.99 24.50 -14.42
CA GLU A 319 17.15 25.93 -14.09
C GLU A 319 15.83 26.71 -14.12
N GLY A 320 14.92 26.38 -15.04
CA GLY A 320 13.60 27.00 -15.12
C GLY A 320 12.76 26.78 -13.86
N LEU A 321 12.85 25.58 -13.24
CA LEU A 321 12.15 25.31 -11.99
C LEU A 321 12.71 26.12 -10.84
N ARG A 322 14.03 26.12 -10.73
CA ARG A 322 14.73 26.78 -9.63
C ARG A 322 14.38 28.26 -9.62
N ARG A 323 14.30 28.88 -10.80
CA ARG A 323 13.79 30.25 -10.98
C ARG A 323 12.34 30.40 -10.55
N GLU A 324 11.42 29.54 -10.99
CA GLU A 324 10.01 29.65 -10.60
C GLU A 324 9.78 29.43 -9.09
N VAL A 325 10.58 28.59 -8.43
CA VAL A 325 10.55 28.40 -6.97
C VAL A 325 11.17 29.57 -6.21
N ALA A 326 12.20 30.21 -6.76
CA ALA A 326 12.84 31.40 -6.18
C ALA A 326 11.99 32.67 -6.38
N LYS A 327 11.17 32.73 -7.44
CA LYS A 327 10.38 33.90 -7.82
C LYS A 327 9.52 34.51 -6.69
N PRO A 328 8.83 33.74 -5.83
CA PRO A 328 8.07 34.32 -4.72
C PRO A 328 8.92 35.07 -3.68
N PHE A 329 10.23 34.81 -3.66
CA PHE A 329 11.18 35.41 -2.72
C PHE A 329 11.83 36.69 -3.26
N GLU A 330 11.66 37.00 -4.56
CA GLU A 330 12.29 38.16 -5.19
C GLU A 330 11.91 39.47 -4.49
N GLY A 331 12.93 40.29 -4.20
CA GLY A 331 12.77 41.59 -3.55
C GLY A 331 12.67 41.55 -2.01
N VAL A 332 12.47 40.38 -1.41
CA VAL A 332 12.42 40.20 0.05
C VAL A 332 13.52 39.29 0.60
N TRP A 333 13.94 38.29 -0.17
CA TRP A 333 14.94 37.32 0.26
C TRP A 333 15.79 36.84 -0.92
N ASP A 334 17.11 36.82 -0.75
CA ASP A 334 18.00 36.20 -1.70
C ASP A 334 17.90 34.68 -1.54
N PHE A 335 17.23 34.03 -2.50
CA PHE A 335 17.02 32.59 -2.46
C PHE A 335 18.33 31.80 -2.64
N GLN A 336 19.28 32.33 -3.42
CA GLN A 336 20.51 31.62 -3.76
C GLN A 336 21.49 31.66 -2.59
N ASP A 337 21.65 32.83 -1.97
CA ASP A 337 22.56 33.02 -0.82
C ASP A 337 21.86 32.76 0.53
N ASN A 338 20.54 32.55 0.50
CA ASN A 338 19.69 32.35 1.66
C ASN A 338 19.86 33.46 2.73
N SER A 339 19.80 34.70 2.26
CA SER A 339 19.99 35.90 3.08
C SER A 339 18.87 36.92 2.86
N PRO A 340 18.49 37.71 3.89
CA PRO A 340 17.51 38.76 3.72
C PRO A 340 18.02 39.87 2.80
N LEU A 341 17.12 40.49 2.04
CA LEU A 341 17.43 41.70 1.26
C LEU A 341 17.19 42.97 2.09
N ALA A 342 17.48 44.14 1.51
CA ALA A 342 17.31 45.43 2.20
C ALA A 342 15.85 45.74 2.60
N THR A 343 14.89 45.09 1.95
CA THR A 343 13.46 45.23 2.27
C THR A 343 13.14 44.50 3.57
N PRO A 344 12.53 45.16 4.58
CA PRO A 344 12.18 44.51 5.83
C PRO A 344 11.15 43.40 5.58
N LEU A 345 11.48 42.20 6.04
CA LEU A 345 10.58 41.05 5.93
C LEU A 345 9.40 41.24 6.87
N LYS A 346 8.20 41.26 6.29
CA LYS A 346 6.91 41.32 7.00
C LYS A 346 6.12 40.05 6.81
N VAL A 347 5.17 39.80 7.70
CA VAL A 347 4.34 38.59 7.71
C VAL A 347 3.59 38.40 6.39
N GLU A 348 3.14 39.49 5.76
CA GLU A 348 2.40 39.44 4.49
C GLU A 348 3.27 38.85 3.37
N HIS A 349 4.57 39.09 3.40
CA HIS A 349 5.51 38.49 2.44
C HIS A 349 5.62 36.99 2.65
N LEU A 350 5.60 36.52 3.91
CA LEU A 350 5.63 35.08 4.17
C LEU A 350 4.34 34.40 3.67
N VAL A 351 3.19 35.02 3.91
CA VAL A 351 1.91 34.51 3.41
C VAL A 351 1.94 34.44 1.87
N PHE A 352 2.39 35.51 1.22
CA PHE A 352 2.54 35.56 -0.24
C PHE A 352 3.47 34.47 -0.79
N VAL A 353 4.61 34.24 -0.13
CA VAL A 353 5.54 33.16 -0.50
C VAL A 353 4.86 31.80 -0.39
N LEU A 354 4.16 31.53 0.72
CA LEU A 354 3.48 30.25 0.93
C LEU A 354 2.34 30.03 -0.06
N GLU A 355 1.54 31.06 -0.35
CA GLU A 355 0.45 31.00 -1.35
C GLU A 355 0.99 30.81 -2.77
N SER A 356 2.10 31.46 -3.11
CA SER A 356 2.73 31.34 -4.43
C SER A 356 3.35 29.97 -4.62
N LEU A 357 4.02 29.44 -3.58
CA LEU A 357 4.50 28.06 -3.58
C LEU A 357 3.34 27.08 -3.69
N GLU A 358 2.26 27.28 -2.94
CA GLU A 358 1.05 26.48 -3.08
C GLU A 358 0.55 26.50 -4.53
N SER A 359 0.36 27.68 -5.13
CA SER A 359 -0.09 27.81 -6.52
C SER A 359 0.84 27.10 -7.50
N LEU A 360 2.16 27.20 -7.32
CA LEU A 360 3.15 26.55 -8.17
C LEU A 360 3.07 25.02 -8.08
N LEU A 361 2.84 24.51 -6.87
CA LEU A 361 2.66 23.08 -6.60
C LEU A 361 1.31 22.56 -7.12
N LEU A 362 0.26 23.38 -7.05
CA LEU A 362 -1.09 23.04 -7.48
C LEU A 362 -1.28 23.11 -9.00
N ALA A 363 -0.51 23.94 -9.70
CA ALA A 363 -0.59 24.14 -11.14
C ALA A 363 -0.18 22.89 -11.96
N GLY A 364 0.32 21.82 -11.32
CA GLY A 364 0.52 20.53 -11.96
C GLY A 364 1.56 20.53 -13.10
N ARG A 365 2.39 21.57 -13.20
CA ARG A 365 3.55 21.52 -14.09
C ARG A 365 4.53 20.52 -13.45
N GLU A 366 4.95 19.51 -14.19
CA GLU A 366 5.81 18.35 -13.82
C GLU A 366 7.19 18.69 -13.20
N VAL A 367 7.38 19.92 -12.75
CA VAL A 367 8.71 20.47 -12.66
C VAL A 367 9.38 20.09 -11.33
N MET A 368 8.66 20.02 -10.20
CA MET A 368 9.20 19.42 -8.96
C MET A 368 8.77 17.96 -8.80
N GLY A 369 9.73 17.07 -8.64
CA GLY A 369 9.46 15.68 -8.27
C GLY A 369 8.63 15.62 -6.98
N GLU A 370 7.59 14.79 -6.97
CA GLU A 370 6.57 14.66 -5.91
C GLU A 370 7.14 14.49 -4.49
N VAL A 371 8.33 13.88 -4.38
CA VAL A 371 9.07 13.68 -3.13
C VAL A 371 9.65 15.00 -2.60
N ALA A 372 10.18 15.83 -3.48
CA ALA A 372 10.85 17.08 -3.12
C ALA A 372 9.87 18.02 -2.40
N VAL A 373 8.67 18.16 -2.94
CA VAL A 373 7.64 19.04 -2.38
C VAL A 373 7.19 18.60 -0.98
N ARG A 374 7.14 17.29 -0.73
CA ARG A 374 6.68 16.73 0.54
C ARG A 374 7.68 16.98 1.67
N GLU A 375 8.97 16.86 1.39
CA GLU A 375 10.01 17.15 2.39
C GLU A 375 10.09 18.65 2.71
N ILE A 376 9.89 19.54 1.72
CA ILE A 376 9.86 21.02 1.90
C ILE A 376 8.81 21.35 2.95
N ASN A 377 7.64 20.75 2.79
CA ASN A 377 6.47 21.01 3.58
C ASN A 377 6.54 20.34 4.98
N TYR A 378 7.24 19.21 5.11
CA TYR A 378 7.50 18.58 6.40
C TYR A 378 8.50 19.40 7.24
N ASP A 379 9.61 19.83 6.63
CA ASP A 379 10.64 20.60 7.31
C ASP A 379 10.15 21.98 7.73
N ALA A 380 9.35 22.65 6.89
CA ALA A 380 8.67 23.89 7.24
C ALA A 380 7.84 23.75 8.53
N ARG A 381 7.02 22.70 8.67
CA ARG A 381 6.22 22.46 9.89
C ARG A 381 7.04 22.12 11.11
N ARG A 382 8.07 21.28 10.95
CA ARG A 382 9.00 20.96 12.04
C ARG A 382 9.67 22.22 12.56
N LEU A 383 9.91 23.19 11.69
CA LEU A 383 10.48 24.47 12.04
C LEU A 383 9.51 25.40 12.75
N ILE A 384 8.26 25.51 12.29
CA ILE A 384 7.20 26.27 13.00
C ILE A 384 7.07 25.72 14.42
N ALA A 385 6.94 24.39 14.57
CA ALA A 385 6.73 23.75 15.86
C ALA A 385 7.91 23.91 16.83
N ARG A 386 9.14 24.09 16.31
CA ARG A 386 10.37 24.27 17.10
C ARG A 386 10.72 25.72 17.38
N THR A 387 10.07 26.67 16.71
CA THR A 387 10.30 28.08 16.95
C THR A 387 9.42 28.48 18.14
N PRO A 388 10.00 28.76 19.33
CA PRO A 388 9.21 29.16 20.47
C PRO A 388 8.57 30.50 20.14
N LEU A 389 7.30 30.48 19.78
CA LEU A 389 6.48 31.68 19.69
C LEU A 389 6.22 32.12 21.14
N ALA A 390 6.59 33.37 21.46
CA ALA A 390 6.26 33.93 22.77
C ALA A 390 4.73 33.89 22.92
N LYS A 391 4.25 33.40 24.07
CA LYS A 391 2.83 33.38 24.41
C LYS A 391 2.31 34.78 24.66
#